data_AF-A0A1Q8BPY8-F1
#
_entry.id   AF-A0A1Q8BPY8-F1
#
_cell.length_a   1.000
_cell.length_b   1.000
_cell.length_c   1.000
_cell.angle_alpha   90.00
_cell.angle_beta   90.00
_cell.angle_gamma   90.00
#
_symmetry.space_group_name_H-M   'P 1'
#
loop_
_entity.id
_entity.type
_entity.pdbx_description
1 polymer ?
#
loop_
_entity_poly.entity_id
_entity_poly.type
_entity_poly.pdbx_seq_one_letter_code
_entity_poly.pdbx_strand_id
1 'polypeptide(L)' 'MSNELLTEVTYFVLAIFVGIEVISKVPTILHTPLMSGTNAIHGIILVGAIVIAAGADSPLTIALGLVAVILATTNV' A
#
# COMPACT_ATOMS: atom_id res chain seq x y z
N MET A 1 18.91 -17.51 -5.05
CA MET A 1 17.73 -16.81 -4.50
C MET A 1 17.46 -17.36 -3.10
N SER A 2 17.41 -16.51 -2.09
CA SER A 2 17.05 -16.89 -0.72
C SER A 2 15.60 -17.36 -0.66
N ASN A 3 15.30 -18.37 0.17
CA ASN A 3 13.95 -18.91 0.34
C ASN A 3 12.91 -17.82 0.72
N GLU A 4 13.34 -16.73 1.33
CA GLU A 4 12.54 -15.55 1.65
C GLU A 4 11.99 -14.88 0.38
N LEU A 5 12.84 -14.57 -0.61
CA LEU A 5 12.39 -13.95 -1.85
C LEU A 5 11.39 -14.83 -2.60
N LEU A 6 11.61 -16.15 -2.61
CA LEU A 6 10.65 -17.09 -3.19
C LEU A 6 9.31 -17.08 -2.45
N THR A 7 9.34 -16.93 -1.13
CA THR A 7 8.14 -16.85 -0.29
C THR A 7 7.38 -15.54 -0.51
N GLU A 8 8.07 -14.40 -0.55
CA GLU A 8 7.49 -13.08 -0.83
C GLU A 8 6.85 -13.02 -2.22
N VAL A 9 7.53 -13.56 -3.24
CA VAL A 9 6.98 -13.65 -4.59
C VAL A 9 5.75 -14.57 -4.61
N THR A 10 5.76 -15.66 -3.84
CA THR A 10 4.58 -16.53 -3.70
C THR A 10 3.41 -15.77 -3.10
N TYR A 11 3.62 -15.02 -2.01
CA TYR A 11 2.58 -14.18 -1.41
C TYR A 11 2.07 -13.10 -2.37
N PHE A 12 2.97 -12.44 -3.09
CA PHE A 12 2.63 -11.44 -4.09
C PHE A 12 1.73 -12.01 -5.19
N VAL A 13 2.12 -13.14 -5.78
CA VAL A 13 1.35 -13.80 -6.84
C VAL A 13 0.00 -14.27 -6.33
N LEU A 14 -0.06 -14.92 -5.17
CA LEU A 14 -1.32 -15.39 -4.58
C LEU A 14 -2.26 -14.22 -4.22
N ALA A 15 -1.73 -13.11 -3.69
CA ALA A 15 -2.52 -11.92 -3.39
C ALA A 15 -3.17 -11.31 -4.65
N ILE A 16 -2.48 -11.31 -5.79
CA ILE A 16 -3.04 -10.88 -7.09
C ILE A 16 -4.22 -11.77 -7.48
N PHE A 17 -4.05 -13.10 -7.42
CA PHE A 17 -5.13 -14.04 -7.74
C PHE A 17 -6.35 -13.82 -6.85
N VAL A 18 -6.15 -13.65 -5.54
CA VAL A 18 -7.23 -13.35 -4.59
C VAL A 18 -7.92 -12.03 -4.93
N GLY A 19 -7.16 -10.97 -5.26
CA GLY A 19 -7.72 -9.68 -5.63
C GLY A 19 -8.63 -9.75 -6.85
N ILE A 20 -8.19 -10.43 -7.92
CA ILE A 20 -8.98 -10.65 -9.13
C ILE A 20 -10.26 -11.43 -8.79
N GLU A 21 -10.12 -12.55 -8.10
CA GLU A 21 -11.22 -13.47 -7.79
C GLU A 21 -12.31 -12.86 -6.90
N VAL A 22 -11.94 -11.91 -6.03
CA VAL A 22 -12.88 -11.18 -5.17
C VAL A 22 -13.57 -10.05 -5.93
N ILE A 23 -12.82 -9.24 -6.69
CA ILE A 23 -13.37 -8.06 -7.39
C ILE A 23 -14.30 -8.48 -8.54
N SER A 24 -14.02 -9.60 -9.23
CA SER A 24 -14.82 -10.09 -10.36
C SER A 24 -16.28 -10.44 -10.00
N LYS A 25 -16.63 -10.50 -8.71
CA LYS A 25 -17.97 -10.90 -8.22
C LYS A 25 -18.74 -9.75 -7.56
N VAL A 26 -18.21 -8.53 -7.61
CA VAL A 26 -18.86 -7.36 -7.01
C VAL A 26 -19.98 -6.85 -7.94
N PRO A 27 -21.22 -6.64 -7.43
CA PRO A 27 -22.31 -6.09 -8.24
C PRO A 27 -22.04 -4.64 -8.64
N THR A 28 -22.64 -4.20 -9.75
CA THR A 28 -22.32 -2.90 -10.35
C THR A 28 -22.61 -1.69 -9.46
N ILE A 29 -23.63 -1.81 -8.61
CA ILE A 29 -24.01 -0.80 -7.61
C ILE A 29 -22.90 -0.51 -6.59
N LEU A 30 -21.92 -1.40 -6.46
CA LEU A 30 -20.83 -1.28 -5.51
C LEU A 30 -19.51 -0.81 -6.14
N HIS A 31 -19.41 -0.55 -7.45
CA HIS A 31 -18.12 -0.14 -8.03
C HIS A 31 -17.58 1.16 -7.44
N THR A 32 -18.42 2.16 -7.21
CA THR A 32 -18.01 3.44 -6.60
C THR A 32 -17.61 3.30 -5.12
N PRO A 33 -18.42 2.68 -4.24
CA PRO A 33 -17.96 2.45 -2.86
C PRO A 33 -16.77 1.48 -2.79
N LEU A 34 -16.66 0.51 -3.70
CA LEU A 34 -15.47 -0.36 -3.80
C LEU A 34 -14.23 0.44 -4.19
N MET A 35 -14.32 1.33 -5.17
CA MET A 35 -13.23 2.21 -5.59
C MET A 35 -12.75 3.08 -4.43
N SER A 36 -13.67 3.64 -3.65
CA SER A 36 -13.32 4.41 -2.44
C SER A 36 -12.71 3.53 -1.35
N GLY A 37 -13.26 2.32 -1.12
CA GLY A 37 -12.77 1.39 -0.11
C GLY A 37 -11.36 0.87 -0.42
N THR A 38 -11.07 0.51 -1.68
CA THR A 38 -9.71 0.11 -2.08
C THR A 38 -8.74 1.29 -2.03
N ASN A 39 -9.22 2.53 -2.18
CA ASN A 39 -8.40 3.72 -1.94
C ASN A 39 -7.90 3.82 -0.50
N ALA A 40 -8.78 3.58 0.47
CA ALA A 40 -8.42 3.57 1.88
C ALA A 40 -7.46 2.42 2.24
N ILE A 41 -7.60 1.24 1.62
CA ILE A 41 -6.73 0.08 1.88
C ILE A 41 -5.29 0.34 1.42
N HIS A 42 -5.09 0.92 0.22
CA HIS A 42 -3.72 1.23 -0.24
C HIS A 42 -3.08 2.38 0.53
N GLY A 43 -3.85 3.08 1.37
CA GLY A 43 -3.37 3.97 2.42
C GLY A 43 -2.33 3.37 3.37
N ILE A 44 -2.13 2.04 3.37
CA ILE A 44 -1.03 1.34 4.06
C ILE A 44 0.36 1.93 3.75
N ILE A 45 0.52 2.65 2.65
CA ILE A 45 1.73 3.44 2.34
C ILE A 45 2.17 4.35 3.50
N LEU A 46 1.26 4.76 4.39
CA LEU A 46 1.57 5.54 5.59
C LEU A 46 2.55 4.82 6.53
N VAL A 47 2.44 3.49 6.66
CA VAL A 47 3.37 2.70 7.48
C VAL A 47 4.78 2.79 6.91
N GLY A 48 4.93 2.66 5.58
CA GLY A 48 6.22 2.83 4.91
C GLY A 48 6.78 4.25 5.06
N ALA A 49 5.93 5.27 4.93
CA ALA A 49 6.33 6.66 5.10
C ALA A 49 6.84 6.95 6.52
N ILE A 50 6.19 6.41 7.56
CA ILE A 50 6.64 6.52 8.95
C ILE A 50 7.99 5.83 9.15
N VAL A 51 8.19 4.64 8.59
CA VAL A 51 9.47 3.91 8.69
C VAL A 51 10.60 4.72 8.04
N ILE A 52 10.35 5.31 6.86
CA ILE A 52 11.34 6.16 6.17
C ILE A 52 11.63 7.42 6.98
N ALA A 53 10.60 8.09 7.51
CA ALA A 53 10.76 9.28 8.33
C ALA A 53 11.52 9.00 9.64
N ALA A 54 11.32 7.83 10.24
CA ALA A 54 12.01 7.42 11.46
C ALA A 54 13.52 7.18 11.26
N GLY A 55 13.95 6.83 10.05
CA GLY A 55 15.37 6.63 9.70
C GLY A 55 16.03 7.82 9.02
N ALA A 56 15.43 9.02 9.08
CA ALA A 56 15.90 10.19 8.35
C ALA A 56 16.96 11.00 9.12
N ASP A 57 18.21 10.97 8.64
CA ASP A 57 19.34 11.62 9.33
C ASP A 57 19.86 12.90 8.66
N SER A 58 19.51 13.12 7.39
CA SER A 58 19.91 14.31 6.63
C SER A 58 18.74 15.30 6.45
N PRO A 59 18.99 16.62 6.30
CA PRO A 59 17.92 17.59 6.05
C PRO A 59 17.04 17.23 4.84
N LEU A 60 17.63 16.63 3.80
CA LEU A 60 16.90 16.17 2.61
C LEU A 60 15.99 14.98 2.92
N THR A 61 16.50 13.95 3.61
CA THR A 61 15.71 12.77 3.96
C THR A 61 14.59 13.11 4.95
N ILE A 62 14.82 14.07 5.86
CA ILE A 62 13.80 14.58 6.78
C ILE A 62 12.70 15.29 5.99
N ALA A 63 13.05 16.17 5.06
CA ALA A 63 12.07 16.86 4.23
C ALA A 63 11.25 15.88 3.37
N LEU A 64 11.90 14.88 2.75
CA LEU A 64 11.21 13.86 1.96
C LEU A 64 10.32 12.96 2.82
N GLY A 65 10.79 12.55 4.00
CA GLY A 65 9.99 11.77 4.95
C GLY A 65 8.76 12.53 5.43
N LEU A 66 8.89 13.83 5.74
CA LEU A 66 7.76 14.69 6.10
C LEU A 66 6.72 14.78 4.97
N VAL A 67 7.17 15.04 3.73
CA VAL A 67 6.28 15.09 2.57
C VAL A 67 5.59 13.74 2.35
N ALA A 68 6.33 12.63 2.46
CA ALA A 68 5.78 11.29 2.30
C ALA A 68 4.69 11.00 3.34
N VAL A 69 4.89 11.36 4.61
CA VAL A 69 3.90 11.18 5.67
C VAL A 69 2.65 12.05 5.44
N ILE A 70 2.81 13.31 5.02
CA ILE A 70 1.67 14.20 4.72
C ILE A 70 0.83 13.63 3.58
N LEU A 71 1.47 13.23 2.48
CA LEU A 71 0.78 12.67 1.32
C LEU A 71 0.09 11.35 1.65
N ALA A 72 0.77 10.47 2.40
CA ALA A 72 0.19 9.20 2.83
C ALA A 72 -0.99 9.39 3.80
N THR A 73 -0.91 10.36 4.71
CA THR A 73 -2.01 10.69 5.63
C THR A 73 -3.21 11.27 4.90
N THR A 74 -3.00 12.04 3.83
CA THR A 74 -4.10 12.63 3.04
C THR A 74 -4.87 11.57 2.23
N ASN A 75 -4.24 10.43 1.93
CA ASN A 75 -4.85 9.33 1.19
C ASN A 75 -5.77 8.44 2.03
N VAL A 76 -5.50 8.36 3.35
CA VAL A 76 -6.24 7.55 4.33
C VAL A 76 -7.40 8.35 4.88
#